data_AF-A0A0N1DW61-F1
#
_entry.id   AF-A0A0N1DW61-F1
#
_cell.length_a   1.000
_cell.length_b   1.000
_cell.length_c   1.000
_cell.angle_alpha   90.00
_cell.angle_beta   90.00
_cell.angle_gamma   90.00
#
_symmetry.space_group_name_H-M   'P 1'
#
loop_
_entity.id
_entity.type
_entity.pdbx_description
1 polymer ?
#
loop_
_entity_poly.entity_id
_entity_poly.type
_entity_poly.pdbx_seq_one_letter_code
_entity_poly.pdbx_strand_id
1 'polypeptide(L)' 'MTISELEIWFEEARRPEMPIMLNNATRVNDYEKFLDNHFSPLKANPDTKINLPLLIRLKQMKLLIESNM' A
#
# COMPACT_ATOMS: atom_id res chain seq x y z
N MET A 1 7.29 -5.51 10.20
CA MET A 1 6.82 -4.39 9.36
C MET A 1 5.96 -3.47 10.18
N THR A 2 6.63 -2.51 10.80
CA THR A 2 6.05 -1.25 11.27
C THR A 2 5.57 -0.42 10.07
N ILE A 3 4.84 0.67 10.33
CA ILE A 3 4.41 1.60 9.27
C ILE A 3 5.63 2.19 8.55
N SER A 4 6.67 2.58 9.30
CA SER A 4 7.90 3.14 8.75
C SER A 4 8.70 2.13 7.91
N GLU A 5 8.80 0.87 8.36
CA GLU A 5 9.42 -0.19 7.55
C GLU A 5 8.67 -0.43 6.24
N LEU A 6 7.35 -0.26 6.24
CA LEU A 6 6.53 -0.43 5.05
C LEU A 6 6.71 0.76 4.08
N GLU A 7 6.78 1.97 4.61
CA GLU A 7 7.02 3.19 3.82
C GLU A 7 8.37 3.14 3.11
N ILE A 8 9.47 2.86 3.84
CA ILE A 8 10.81 2.70 3.26
C ILE A 8 10.80 1.64 2.15
N TRP A 9 10.13 0.53 2.37
CA TRP A 9 10.01 -0.51 1.35
C TRP A 9 9.33 -0.01 0.07
N PHE A 10 8.27 0.80 0.19
CA PHE A 10 7.56 1.37 -0.96
C PHE A 10 8.35 2.46 -1.69
N GLU A 11 9.25 3.16 -1.02
CA GLU A 11 10.17 4.13 -1.64
C GLU A 11 11.22 3.46 -2.53
N GLU A 12 11.67 2.25 -2.16
CA GLU A 12 12.69 1.50 -2.90
C GLU A 12 12.10 0.53 -3.93
N ALA A 13 10.83 0.14 -3.76
CA ALA A 13 10.18 -0.85 -4.61
C ALA A 13 9.93 -0.34 -6.03
N ARG A 14 10.06 -1.25 -7.01
CA ARG A 14 9.65 -0.95 -8.38
C ARG A 14 8.13 -0.79 -8.44
N ARG A 15 7.68 0.34 -8.99
CA ARG A 15 6.27 0.58 -9.27
C ARG A 15 5.70 -0.48 -10.24
N PRO A 16 4.54 -1.10 -9.93
CA PRO A 16 3.90 -2.04 -10.83
C PRO A 16 3.29 -1.33 -12.05
N GLU A 17 3.02 -2.08 -13.11
CA GLU A 17 2.22 -1.57 -14.22
C GLU A 17 0.80 -1.22 -13.74
N MET A 18 0.29 -0.08 -14.21
CA MET A 18 -1.00 0.45 -13.79
C MET A 18 -1.95 0.51 -14.99
N PRO A 19 -3.26 0.27 -14.80
CA PRO A 19 -3.93 -0.07 -13.55
C PRO A 19 -3.74 -1.54 -13.15
N ILE A 20 -3.73 -1.82 -11.84
CA ILE A 20 -3.60 -3.17 -11.29
C ILE A 20 -4.81 -3.57 -10.44
N MET A 21 -5.18 -4.85 -10.48
CA MET A 21 -6.15 -5.41 -9.55
C MET A 21 -5.43 -5.75 -8.24
N LEU A 22 -5.72 -5.00 -7.18
CA LEU A 22 -5.18 -5.26 -5.84
C LEU A 22 -5.73 -6.58 -5.26
N ASN A 23 -6.98 -6.87 -5.62
CA ASN A 23 -7.70 -8.11 -5.35
C ASN A 23 -8.88 -8.21 -6.33
N ASN A 24 -9.66 -9.28 -6.28
CA ASN A 24 -10.76 -9.55 -7.21
C ASN A 24 -11.84 -8.44 -7.26
N ALA A 25 -11.93 -7.57 -6.25
CA ALA A 25 -12.94 -6.52 -6.16
C ALA A 25 -12.36 -5.08 -6.22
N THR A 26 -11.04 -4.92 -6.20
CA THR A 26 -10.40 -3.60 -6.05
C THR A 26 -9.40 -3.36 -7.17
N ARG A 27 -9.68 -2.33 -7.99
CA ARG A 27 -8.75 -1.82 -9.00
C ARG A 27 -8.06 -0.57 -8.50
N VAL A 28 -6.74 -0.53 -8.59
CA VAL A 28 -5.93 0.66 -8.31
C VAL A 28 -5.51 1.26 -9.65
N ASN A 29 -5.89 2.51 -9.87
CA ASN A 29 -5.62 3.21 -11.13
C ASN A 29 -4.37 4.09 -11.07
N ASP A 30 -4.05 4.60 -9.88
CA ASP A 30 -2.94 5.52 -9.65
C ASP A 30 -2.17 5.06 -8.41
N TYR A 31 -0.87 4.82 -8.59
CA TYR A 31 0.00 4.26 -7.58
C TYR A 31 0.36 5.29 -6.51
N GLU A 32 0.70 6.51 -6.90
CA GLU A 32 1.09 7.57 -5.96
C GLU A 32 -0.11 7.97 -5.09
N LYS A 33 -1.27 8.13 -5.73
CA LYS A 33 -2.52 8.41 -5.01
C LYS A 33 -2.91 7.25 -4.10
N PHE A 34 -2.60 6.01 -4.47
CA PHE A 34 -2.81 4.88 -3.57
C PHE A 34 -1.93 5.00 -2.33
N LEU A 35 -0.61 5.20 -2.48
CA LEU A 35 0.30 5.32 -1.35
C LEU A 35 -0.08 6.49 -0.43
N ASP A 36 -0.34 7.67 -0.98
CA ASP A 36 -0.72 8.85 -0.20
C ASP A 36 -2.00 8.61 0.63
N ASN A 37 -3.07 8.10 0.00
CA ASN A 37 -4.34 7.83 0.70
C ASN A 37 -4.22 6.77 1.81
N HIS A 38 -3.18 5.93 1.80
CA HIS A 38 -2.99 4.89 2.80
C HIS A 38 -2.01 5.33 3.89
N PHE A 39 -0.88 5.95 3.53
CA PHE A 39 0.12 6.40 4.48
C PHE A 39 -0.27 7.68 5.22
N SER A 40 -0.97 8.63 4.59
CA SER A 40 -1.36 9.88 5.24
C SER A 40 -2.21 9.65 6.52
N PRO A 41 -3.25 8.80 6.52
CA PRO A 41 -3.99 8.48 7.75
C PRO A 41 -3.19 7.64 8.76
N LEU A 42 -2.29 6.77 8.28
CA LEU A 42 -1.42 5.95 9.14
C LEU A 42 -0.41 6.79 9.90
N LYS A 43 0.13 7.84 9.29
CA LYS A 43 1.04 8.80 9.94
C LYS A 43 0.32 9.70 10.93
N ALA A 44 -0.89 10.13 10.59
CA ALA A 44 -1.67 11.04 11.44
C ALA A 44 -2.14 10.38 12.74
N ASN A 45 -2.45 9.07 12.71
CA ASN A 45 -2.92 8.34 13.88
C ASN A 45 -2.52 6.85 13.80
N PRO A 46 -1.28 6.47 14.15
CA PRO A 46 -0.74 5.15 13.89
C PRO A 46 -1.41 4.02 14.68
N ASP A 47 -1.91 4.30 15.89
CA ASP A 47 -2.44 3.28 16.81
C ASP A 47 -3.95 3.02 16.66
N THR A 48 -4.63 3.75 15.76
CA THR A 48 -6.07 3.57 15.56
C THR A 48 -6.40 2.28 14.83
N LYS A 49 -7.29 1.47 15.42
CA LYS A 49 -7.80 0.24 14.80
C LYS A 49 -8.53 0.48 13.48
N ILE A 50 -9.01 1.71 13.25
CA ILE A 50 -9.68 2.12 12.01
C ILE A 50 -8.73 2.02 10.80
N ASN A 51 -7.41 2.08 11.03
CA ASN A 51 -6.41 2.01 9.96
C ASN A 51 -6.08 0.58 9.50
N LEU A 52 -6.61 -0.46 10.16
CA LEU A 52 -6.33 -1.85 9.79
C LEU A 52 -6.59 -2.16 8.30
N PRO A 53 -7.70 -1.73 7.68
CA PRO A 53 -7.94 -1.95 6.26
C PRO A 53 -6.91 -1.27 5.36
N LEU A 54 -6.34 -0.12 5.76
CA LEU A 54 -5.30 0.56 4.99
C LEU A 54 -4.01 -0.26 5.01
N LEU A 55 -3.62 -0.77 6.19
CA LEU A 55 -2.45 -1.63 6.33
C LEU A 55 -2.58 -2.94 5.53
N ILE A 56 -3.77 -3.54 5.51
CA ILE A 56 -4.04 -4.75 4.71
C ILE A 56 -3.83 -4.47 3.22
N ARG A 57 -4.36 -3.36 2.71
CA ARG A 57 -4.22 -2.99 1.29
C ARG A 57 -2.77 -2.71 0.90
N LEU A 58 -2.00 -2.03 1.76
CA LEU A 58 -0.57 -1.84 1.53
C LEU A 58 0.17 -3.19 1.46
N LYS A 59 -0.12 -4.12 2.37
CA LYS A 59 0.47 -5.47 2.33
C LYS A 59 0.07 -6.27 1.09
N GLN A 60 -1.16 -6.13 0.61
CA GLN A 60 -1.60 -6.73 -0.65
C GLN A 60 -0.81 -6.18 -1.84
N MET A 61 -0.62 -4.85 -1.91
CA MET A 61 0.16 -4.23 -2.99
C MET A 61 1.61 -4.69 -2.95
N LYS A 62 2.22 -4.74 -1.76
CA LYS A 62 3.57 -5.28 -1.57
C LYS A 62 3.69 -6.70 -2.12
N LEU A 63 2.78 -7.59 -1.75
CA LEU A 63 2.76 -8.97 -2.26
C LEU A 63 2.65 -9.05 -3.78
N LEU A 64 1.82 -8.19 -4.41
CA LEU A 64 1.68 -8.15 -5.86
C LEU A 64 2.96 -7.68 -6.55
N ILE A 65 3.64 -6.68 -6.00
CA ILE A 65 4.93 -6.21 -6.53
C ILE A 65 5.97 -7.32 -6.42
N GLU A 66 6.09 -7.96 -5.25
CA GLU A 66 7.04 -9.06 -5.04
C GLU A 66 6.74 -10.29 -5.91
N SER A 67 5.47 -10.57 -6.20
CA SER A 67 5.07 -11.71 -7.04
C SER A 67 5.28 -11.48 -8.54
N ASN A 68 5.52 -10.23 -8.95
CA ASN A 68 5.78 -9.85 -10.35
C ASN A 68 7.26 -9.44 -10.58
N MET A 69 8.13 -9.66 -9.59
CA MET A 69 9.59 -9.50 -9.69
C MET A 69 10.27 -10.77 -10.20
#